data_AF-A0A849EJK7-F1
#
_entry.id   AF-A0A849EJK7-F1
#
_cell.length_a   1.000
_cell.length_b   1.000
_cell.length_c   1.000
_cell.angle_alpha   90.00
_cell.angle_beta   90.00
_cell.angle_gamma   90.00
#
_symmetry.space_group_name_H-M   'P 1'
#
loop_
_entity.id
_entity.type
_entity.pdbx_description
1 polymer ?
#
loop_
_entity_poly.entity_id
_entity_poly.type
_entity_poly.pdbx_seq_one_letter_code
_entity_poly.pdbx_strand_id
1 'polypeptide(L)' 'MFSKIAFDIFEESIKQYHIVNRVDQDFLNPYPKNDITHLLYKKNWIDTVQWH' A
#
# COMPACT_ATOMS: atom_id res chain seq x y z
N MET A 1 -9.48 2.99 -16.71
CA MET A 1 -9.88 1.60 -16.39
C MET A 1 -9.47 1.30 -14.95
N PHE A 2 -10.33 0.64 -14.17
CA PHE A 2 -10.11 0.38 -12.73
C PHE A 2 -8.78 -0.34 -12.44
N SER A 3 -8.36 -1.26 -13.33
CA SER A 3 -7.09 -1.98 -13.19
C SER A 3 -5.87 -1.07 -13.17
N LYS A 4 -5.87 0.04 -13.92
CA LYS A 4 -4.76 1.01 -13.88
C LYS A 4 -4.64 1.64 -12.50
N ILE A 5 -5.78 2.05 -11.91
CA ILE A 5 -5.83 2.62 -10.55
C ILE A 5 -5.30 1.60 -9.54
N ALA A 6 -5.74 0.35 -9.62
CA ALA A 6 -5.27 -0.70 -8.72
C ALA A 6 -3.76 -0.97 -8.84
N PHE A 7 -3.23 -0.96 -10.07
CA PHE A 7 -1.80 -1.14 -10.32
C PHE A 7 -0.96 0.02 -9.79
N ASP A 8 -1.40 1.26 -10.01
CA ASP A 8 -0.69 2.46 -9.53
C ASP A 8 -0.60 2.45 -7.98
N ILE A 9 -1.68 2.07 -7.29
CA ILE A 9 -1.72 1.94 -5.82
C ILE A 9 -0.80 0.81 -5.32
N PHE A 10 -0.72 -0.29 -6.05
CA PHE A 10 0.19 -1.39 -5.73
C PHE A 10 1.65 -0.96 -5.79
N GLU A 11 2.04 -0.33 -6.90
CA GLU A 11 3.39 0.22 -7.08
C GLU A 11 3.74 1.25 -6.01
N GLU A 12 2.80 2.14 -5.67
CA GLU A 12 3.01 3.15 -4.65
C GLU A 12 3.20 2.52 -3.26
N SER A 13 2.34 1.58 -2.86
CA SER A 13 2.45 0.90 -1.56
C SER A 13 3.79 0.20 -1.40
N ILE A 14 4.27 -0.48 -2.43
CA ILE A 14 5.58 -1.16 -2.41
C ILE A 14 6.70 -0.13 -2.28
N LYS A 15 6.71 0.92 -3.12
CA LYS A 15 7.77 1.93 -3.10
C LYS A 15 7.86 2.63 -1.75
N GLN A 16 6.72 2.95 -1.14
CA GLN A 16 6.67 3.60 0.18
C GLN A 16 7.26 2.72 1.28
N TYR A 17 6.88 1.44 1.33
CA TYR A 17 7.42 0.51 2.33
C TYR A 17 8.95 0.42 2.27
N HIS A 18 9.51 0.35 1.05
CA HIS A 18 10.95 0.19 0.82
C HIS A 18 11.78 1.45 1.09
N ILE A 19 11.16 2.60 1.41
CA ILE A 19 11.91 3.79 1.86
C ILE A 19 12.56 3.54 3.23
N VAL A 20 11.80 2.95 4.15
CA VAL A 20 12.29 2.60 5.50
C VAL A 20 12.73 1.14 5.57
N ASN A 21 12.05 0.27 4.80
CA ASN A 21 12.37 -1.14 4.61
C ASN A 21 12.49 -1.94 5.91
N ARG A 22 11.54 -1.74 6.82
CA ARG A 22 11.44 -2.46 8.10
C ARG A 22 10.03 -2.96 8.35
N VAL A 23 9.89 -4.15 8.92
CA VAL A 23 8.59 -4.78 9.20
C VAL A 23 7.81 -4.09 10.33
N ASP A 24 8.51 -3.44 11.26
CA ASP A 24 7.93 -2.76 12.42
C ASP A 24 7.76 -1.24 12.21
N GLN A 25 7.85 -0.77 10.97
CA GLN A 25 7.62 0.64 10.65
C GLN A 25 6.13 1.02 10.76
N ASP A 26 5.86 2.28 11.10
CA ASP A 26 4.49 2.78 11.20
C ASP A 26 3.76 2.71 9.86
N PHE A 27 2.49 2.32 9.91
CA PHE A 27 1.63 2.28 8.73
C PHE A 27 0.86 3.59 8.57
N LEU A 28 1.13 4.30 7.47
CA LEU A 28 0.39 5.49 7.05
C LEU A 28 -0.30 5.22 5.72
N ASN A 29 -1.62 5.39 5.68
CA ASN A 29 -2.41 5.24 4.47
C ASN A 29 -2.78 6.62 3.92
N PRO A 30 -2.30 7.02 2.73
CA PRO A 30 -2.59 8.34 2.17
C PRO A 30 -4.03 8.46 1.63
N TYR A 31 -4.76 7.34 1.51
CA TYR A 31 -6.09 7.30 0.92
C TYR A 31 -7.22 7.46 1.95
N PRO A 32 -8.33 8.14 1.61
CA PRO A 32 -9.48 8.33 2.51
C PRO A 32 -10.15 7.02 2.92
N LYS A 33 -10.54 6.87 4.19
CA LYS A 33 -11.14 5.63 4.74
C LYS A 33 -12.40 5.12 4.01
N ASN A 34 -13.14 6.00 3.35
CA ASN A 34 -14.40 5.66 2.67
C ASN A 34 -14.22 5.36 1.18
N ASP A 35 -12.97 5.12 0.73
CA ASP A 35 -12.63 4.86 -0.66
C ASP A 35 -12.03 3.45 -0.82
N ILE A 36 -12.33 2.76 -1.93
CA ILE A 36 -11.75 1.45 -2.26
C ILE A 36 -10.22 1.48 -2.32
N THR A 37 -9.65 2.62 -2.71
CA THR A 37 -8.20 2.85 -2.76
C THR A 37 -7.53 2.69 -1.39
N HIS A 38 -8.22 3.04 -0.30
CA HIS A 38 -7.75 2.82 1.06
C HIS A 38 -7.60 1.34 1.39
N LEU A 39 -8.58 0.52 0.97
CA LEU A 39 -8.54 -0.93 1.17
C LEU A 39 -7.44 -1.58 0.32
N LEU A 40 -7.28 -1.14 -0.93
CA LEU A 40 -6.23 -1.63 -1.82
C LEU A 40 -4.84 -1.33 -1.26
N TYR A 41 -4.58 -0.08 -0.86
CA TYR A 41 -3.28 0.29 -0.28
C TYR A 41 -2.99 -0.50 1.01
N LYS A 42 -3.97 -0.60 1.92
CA LYS A 42 -3.81 -1.37 3.16
C LYS A 42 -3.51 -2.84 2.89
N LYS A 43 -4.21 -3.47 1.93
CA LYS A 43 -3.94 -4.85 1.55
C LYS A 43 -2.51 -4.99 1.02
N ASN A 44 -2.11 -4.14 0.08
CA ASN A 44 -0.77 -4.18 -0.53
C ASN A 44 0.34 -3.95 0.49
N TRP A 45 0.11 -3.08 1.48
CA TRP A 45 1.05 -2.87 2.58
C TRP A 45 1.22 -4.11 3.45
N ILE A 46 0.12 -4.74 3.88
CA ILE A 46 0.15 -5.98 4.65
C ILE A 46 0.91 -7.07 3.88
N ASP A 47 0.58 -7.24 2.59
CA ASP A 47 1.27 -8.19 1.74
C ASP A 47 2.78 -7.88 1.69
N THR A 48 3.15 -6.61 1.44
CA THR A 48 4.56 -6.20 1.34
C THR A 48 5.33 -6.49 2.64
N VAL A 49 4.73 -6.21 3.80
CA VAL A 49 5.31 -6.54 5.12
C VAL A 49 5.50 -8.05 5.29
N GLN A 50 4.54 -8.88 4.84
CA GLN A 50 4.61 -10.34 5.01
C GLN A 50 5.69 -11.02 4.16
N TRP A 51 6.09 -10.42 3.04
CA TRP A 51 7.15 -10.94 2.17
C TRP A 51 8.56 -10.57 2.63
N HIS A 52 8.70 -9.75 3.68
CA HIS A 52 9.98 -9.34 4.30
C HIS A 52 10.17 -10.00 5.66
#